data_AF-A0A357F7H1-F1
#
_entry.id   AF-A0A357F7H1-F1
#
_cell.length_a   1.000
_cell.length_b   1.000
_cell.length_c   1.000
_cell.angle_alpha   90.00
_cell.angle_beta   90.00
_cell.angle_gamma   90.00
#
_symmetry.space_group_name_H-M   'P 1'
#
loop_
_entity.id
_entity.type
_entity.pdbx_description
1 polymer ?
#
loop_
_entity_poly.entity_id
_entity_poly.type
_entity_poly.pdbx_seq_one_letter_code
_entity_poly.pdbx_strand_id
1 'polypeptide(L)'
;MPSHKIIIDTDPGQDDAIAILLALAAPEEIDLLGIVTVAGNVPLALTSRNALMLCELAKKPETKVFAGCSRPLVRPLVTAEHVHGKTGLDGADLQEPTISLQKQHGVDWTIETLLAAEDNSVTICCLAPLTNVAMA
;
A
#
# COMPACT_ATOMS: atom_id res chain seq x y z
N MET A 1 -23.16 6.52 -4.28
CA MET A 1 -21.99 7.41 -4.06
C MET A 1 -21.01 6.55 -3.27
N PRO A 2 -19.79 6.28 -3.75
CA PRO A 2 -18.85 5.51 -2.95
C PRO A 2 -18.58 6.30 -1.66
N SER A 3 -18.85 5.67 -0.52
CA SER A 3 -19.18 6.35 0.74
C SER A 3 -17.99 6.55 1.68
N HIS A 4 -16.80 6.04 1.37
CA HIS A 4 -15.61 6.28 2.18
C HIS A 4 -14.36 6.43 1.31
N LYS A 5 -13.76 7.63 1.30
CA LYS A 5 -12.45 7.86 0.66
C LYS A 5 -11.35 7.35 1.56
N ILE A 6 -10.51 6.48 1.04
CA ILE A 6 -9.43 5.88 1.82
C ILE A 6 -8.08 5.98 1.12
N ILE A 7 -7.03 6.06 1.94
CA ILE A 7 -5.65 5.77 1.57
C ILE A 7 -5.25 4.51 2.35
N ILE A 8 -4.62 3.54 1.68
CA ILE A 8 -4.08 2.34 2.36
C ILE A 8 -2.58 2.53 2.54
N ASP A 9 -2.10 2.51 3.78
CA ASP A 9 -0.66 2.47 4.13
C ASP A 9 -0.30 1.05 4.57
N THR A 10 0.55 0.35 3.81
CA THR A 10 0.67 -1.12 3.87
C THR A 10 2.08 -1.62 3.55
N ASP A 11 2.42 -2.85 3.93
CA ASP A 11 3.64 -3.56 3.60
C ASP A 11 3.33 -4.97 3.07
N PRO A 12 2.73 -5.11 1.86
CA PRO A 12 1.86 -6.23 1.56
C PRO A 12 2.44 -7.62 1.84
N GLY A 13 1.94 -8.20 2.93
CA GLY A 13 1.90 -9.63 3.21
C GLY A 13 0.59 -10.27 2.76
N GLN A 14 0.35 -11.50 3.21
CA GLN A 14 -0.82 -12.29 2.80
C GLN A 14 -2.15 -11.68 3.30
N ASP A 15 -2.16 -11.12 4.50
CA ASP A 15 -3.30 -10.45 5.13
C ASP A 15 -3.56 -9.07 4.54
N ASP A 16 -2.53 -8.26 4.31
CA ASP A 16 -2.66 -6.99 3.55
C ASP A 16 -3.22 -7.22 2.15
N ALA A 17 -2.80 -8.30 1.49
CA ALA A 17 -3.31 -8.64 0.16
C ALA A 17 -4.81 -8.82 0.15
N ILE A 18 -5.37 -9.49 1.17
CA ILE A 18 -6.82 -9.65 1.31
C ILE A 18 -7.49 -8.29 1.55
N ALA A 19 -6.90 -7.42 2.37
CA ALA A 19 -7.44 -6.08 2.62
C ALA A 19 -7.47 -5.20 1.35
N ILE A 20 -6.38 -5.21 0.57
CA ILE A 20 -6.28 -4.49 -0.71
C ILE A 20 -7.32 -5.02 -1.71
N LEU A 21 -7.40 -6.35 -1.87
CA LEU A 21 -8.35 -6.97 -2.79
C LEU A 21 -9.80 -6.70 -2.38
N LEU A 22 -10.10 -6.68 -1.07
CA LEU A 22 -11.42 -6.29 -0.55
C LEU A 22 -11.75 -4.85 -0.93
N ALA A 23 -10.83 -3.91 -0.70
CA ALA A 23 -11.03 -2.51 -1.05
C ALA A 23 -11.28 -2.31 -2.56
N LEU A 24 -10.51 -3.01 -3.40
CA LEU A 24 -10.65 -2.94 -4.86
C LEU A 24 -11.93 -3.62 -5.38
N ALA A 25 -12.44 -4.63 -4.67
CA ALA A 25 -13.65 -5.37 -5.03
C ALA A 25 -14.96 -4.68 -4.57
N ALA A 26 -14.88 -3.67 -3.71
CA ALA A 26 -16.04 -2.95 -3.16
C ALA A 26 -16.14 -1.47 -3.63
N PRO A 27 -16.09 -1.17 -4.95
CA PRO A 27 -16.03 0.21 -5.45
C PRO A 27 -17.31 1.03 -5.22
N GLU A 28 -18.42 0.40 -4.84
CA GLU A 28 -19.67 1.09 -4.47
C GLU A 28 -19.64 1.65 -3.03
N GLU A 29 -18.73 1.17 -2.20
CA GLU A 29 -18.59 1.54 -0.78
C GLU A 29 -17.27 2.28 -0.52
N ILE A 30 -16.20 1.88 -1.21
CA ILE A 30 -14.83 2.35 -1.00
C ILE A 30 -14.34 3.10 -2.23
N ASP A 31 -13.91 4.35 -2.01
CA ASP A 31 -13.15 5.14 -2.97
C ASP A 31 -11.65 5.10 -2.58
N LEU A 32 -10.93 4.13 -3.15
CA LEU A 32 -9.49 3.97 -2.88
C LEU A 32 -8.69 5.01 -3.68
N LEU A 33 -8.24 6.06 -2.99
CA LEU A 33 -7.47 7.15 -3.59
C LEU A 33 -6.07 6.71 -4.04
N GLY A 34 -5.47 5.79 -3.28
CA GLY A 34 -4.16 5.23 -3.57
C GLY A 34 -3.64 4.33 -2.44
N ILE A 35 -2.58 3.60 -2.77
CA ILE A 35 -1.85 2.71 -1.86
C ILE A 35 -0.44 3.27 -1.65
N VAL A 36 -0.03 3.39 -0.40
CA VAL A 36 1.31 3.79 -0.01
C VAL A 36 2.00 2.62 0.66
N THR A 37 3.16 2.23 0.14
CA THR A 37 3.91 1.08 0.66
C THR A 37 5.02 1.50 1.61
N VAL A 38 5.29 0.68 2.62
CA VAL A 38 6.39 0.85 3.57
C VAL A 38 7.23 -0.42 3.65
N ALA A 39 8.48 -0.32 4.12
CA ALA A 39 9.25 -1.50 4.50
C ALA A 39 8.76 -2.07 5.83
N GLY A 40 8.58 -3.39 5.89
CA GLY A 40 8.12 -4.10 7.09
C GLY A 40 8.25 -5.61 6.89
N ASN A 41 7.17 -6.30 6.54
CA ASN A 41 7.13 -7.75 6.26
C ASN A 41 8.29 -8.20 5.36
N VAL A 42 8.51 -7.45 4.28
CA VAL A 42 9.66 -7.59 3.37
C VAL A 42 10.24 -6.20 3.05
N PRO A 43 11.43 -6.10 2.43
CA PRO A 43 11.99 -4.80 2.01
C PRO A 43 11.03 -4.03 1.09
N LEU A 44 11.11 -2.69 1.12
CA LEU A 44 10.20 -1.81 0.37
C LEU A 44 10.05 -2.18 -1.11
N ALA A 45 11.14 -2.56 -1.78
CA ALA A 45 11.08 -2.94 -3.19
C ALA A 45 10.10 -4.12 -3.44
N LEU A 46 10.03 -5.07 -2.51
CA LEU A 46 9.13 -6.22 -2.59
C LEU A 46 7.70 -5.83 -2.15
N THR A 47 7.53 -5.03 -1.09
CA THR A 47 6.18 -4.57 -0.68
C THR A 47 5.53 -3.73 -1.78
N SER A 48 6.28 -2.81 -2.39
CA SER A 48 5.87 -2.04 -3.57
C SER A 48 5.52 -2.93 -4.76
N ARG A 49 6.36 -3.93 -5.08
CA ARG A 49 6.09 -4.90 -6.15
C ARG A 49 4.79 -5.67 -5.90
N ASN A 50 4.60 -6.17 -4.67
CA ASN A 50 3.42 -6.94 -4.28
C ASN A 50 2.13 -6.11 -4.41
N ALA A 51 2.14 -4.84 -3.98
CA ALA A 51 1.00 -3.94 -4.15
C ALA A 51 0.60 -3.80 -5.63
N LEU A 52 1.57 -3.60 -6.54
CA LEU A 52 1.32 -3.50 -7.98
C LEU A 52 0.72 -4.80 -8.54
N MET A 53 1.27 -5.95 -8.15
CA MET A 53 0.76 -7.26 -8.58
C MET A 53 -0.69 -7.47 -8.15
N LEU A 54 -1.05 -7.05 -6.93
CA LEU A 54 -2.41 -7.16 -6.41
C LEU A 54 -3.38 -6.24 -7.18
N CYS A 55 -2.97 -5.03 -7.54
CA CYS A 55 -3.77 -4.14 -8.39
C CYS A 55 -4.03 -4.74 -9.77
N GLU A 56 -3.02 -5.33 -10.42
CA GLU A 56 -3.21 -6.00 -11.71
C GLU A 56 -4.06 -7.27 -11.59
N LEU A 57 -3.85 -8.08 -10.55
CA LEU A 57 -4.66 -9.26 -10.26
C LEU A 57 -6.14 -8.90 -10.09
N ALA A 58 -6.43 -7.79 -9.39
CA ALA A 58 -7.77 -7.26 -9.22
C ALA A 58 -8.36 -6.63 -10.50
N LYS A 59 -7.60 -6.60 -11.60
CA LYS A 59 -7.95 -5.91 -12.87
C LYS A 59 -8.19 -4.41 -12.67
N LYS A 60 -7.38 -3.79 -11.81
CA LYS A 60 -7.40 -2.37 -11.46
C LYS A 60 -6.02 -1.71 -11.70
N PRO A 61 -5.45 -1.79 -12.92
CA PRO A 61 -4.12 -1.25 -13.21
C PRO A 61 -4.03 0.28 -13.05
N GLU A 62 -5.15 0.98 -13.00
CA GLU A 62 -5.23 2.43 -12.77
C GLU A 62 -4.99 2.85 -11.31
N THR A 63 -5.03 1.91 -10.36
CA THR A 63 -4.81 2.19 -8.94
C THR A 63 -3.41 2.73 -8.72
N LYS A 64 -3.31 3.91 -8.10
CA LYS A 64 -2.03 4.57 -7.82
C LYS A 64 -1.34 3.87 -6.65
N VAL A 65 -0.10 3.45 -6.88
CA VAL A 65 0.77 2.87 -5.85
C VAL A 65 2.02 3.72 -5.71
N PHE A 66 2.34 4.10 -4.48
CA PHE A 66 3.49 4.93 -4.13
C PHE A 66 4.44 4.17 -3.21
N ALA A 67 5.75 4.36 -3.40
CA ALA A 67 6.75 3.89 -2.44
C ALA A 67 6.98 4.96 -1.36
N GLY A 68 6.89 4.55 -0.09
CA GLY A 68 7.19 5.38 1.08
C GLY A 68 8.55 5.05 1.69
N CYS A 69 8.60 5.00 3.02
CA CYS A 69 9.83 4.82 3.77
C CYS A 69 10.39 3.40 3.64
N SER A 70 11.69 3.31 3.33
CA SER A 70 12.41 2.05 3.15
C SER A 70 12.97 1.44 4.44
N ARG A 71 12.81 2.12 5.58
CA ARG A 71 13.29 1.69 6.89
C ARG A 71 12.53 2.40 8.02
N PRO A 72 12.53 1.87 9.25
CA PRO A 72 12.02 2.58 10.42
C PRO A 72 12.76 3.89 10.67
N LEU A 73 12.11 4.81 11.40
CA LEU A 73 12.68 6.13 11.74
C LEU A 73 14.03 6.04 12.45
N VAL A 74 14.11 5.19 13.49
CA VAL A 74 15.26 5.13 14.40
C VAL A 74 15.91 3.74 14.45
N ARG A 75 15.11 2.68 14.39
CA ARG A 75 15.58 1.29 14.56
C ARG A 75 16.05 0.69 13.22
N PRO A 76 16.95 -0.31 13.23
CA PRO A 76 17.23 -1.08 12.04
C PRO A 76 15.96 -1.78 11.54
N LEU A 77 15.85 -1.97 10.22
CA LEU A 77 14.79 -2.77 9.63
C LEU A 77 14.99 -4.24 10.04
N VAL A 78 13.91 -4.86 10.49
CA VAL A 78 13.82 -6.31 10.71
C VAL A 78 12.62 -6.78 9.89
N THR A 79 12.86 -7.70 8.97
CA THR A 79 11.84 -8.26 8.07
C THR A 79 11.24 -9.54 8.64
N ALA A 80 10.03 -9.87 8.22
CA ALA A 80 9.30 -11.08 8.60
C ALA A 80 9.27 -12.11 7.46
N GLU A 81 10.35 -12.21 6.66
CA GLU A 81 10.47 -13.16 5.54
C GLU A 81 10.24 -14.63 5.97
N HIS A 82 10.50 -14.95 7.25
CA HIS A 82 10.23 -16.28 7.81
C HIS A 82 8.73 -16.60 7.96
N VAL A 83 7.86 -15.59 8.01
CA VAL A 83 6.40 -15.72 8.19
C VAL A 83 5.68 -15.60 6.85
N HIS A 84 6.07 -14.63 6.01
CA HIS A 84 5.38 -14.31 4.75
C HIS A 84 6.08 -14.87 3.50
N GLY A 85 7.18 -15.60 3.68
CA GLY A 85 8.00 -16.11 2.61
C GLY A 85 8.95 -15.06 2.02
N LYS A 86 9.81 -15.49 1.08
CA LYS A 86 10.89 -14.65 0.53
C LYS A 86 10.37 -13.46 -0.27
N THR A 87 9.17 -13.56 -0.83
CA THR A 87 8.55 -12.50 -1.62
C THR A 87 7.49 -11.72 -0.83
N GLY A 88 7.04 -12.21 0.32
CA GLY A 88 5.90 -11.67 1.08
C GLY A 88 4.53 -12.23 0.66
N LEU A 89 4.44 -12.81 -0.54
CA LEU A 89 3.24 -13.46 -1.10
C LEU A 89 3.55 -14.88 -1.61
N ASP A 90 4.48 -15.58 -0.95
CA ASP A 90 4.85 -16.94 -1.35
C ASP A 90 3.60 -17.86 -1.31
N GLY A 91 3.49 -18.75 -2.31
CA GLY A 91 2.41 -19.72 -2.46
C GLY A 91 1.38 -19.39 -3.53
N ALA A 92 1.31 -18.13 -4.00
CA ALA A 92 0.51 -17.73 -5.15
C ALA A 92 1.37 -17.59 -6.41
N ASP A 93 0.93 -18.15 -7.54
CA ASP A 93 1.58 -17.96 -8.84
C ASP A 93 1.05 -16.67 -9.48
N LEU A 94 1.66 -15.55 -9.08
CA LEU A 94 1.30 -14.22 -9.57
C LEU A 94 2.33 -13.74 -10.60
N GLN A 95 1.84 -13.20 -11.71
CA GLN A 95 2.70 -12.63 -12.75
C GLN A 95 3.41 -11.37 -12.25
N GLU A 96 4.60 -11.10 -12.78
CA GLU A 96 5.31 -9.84 -12.54
C GLU A 96 4.46 -8.66 -13.01
N PRO A 97 4.40 -7.56 -12.24
CA PRO A 97 3.56 -6.44 -12.59
C PRO A 97 4.10 -5.72 -13.82
N THR A 98 3.21 -5.32 -14.73
CA THR A 98 3.57 -4.51 -15.92
C THR A 98 3.42 -3.00 -15.65
N ILE A 99 2.56 -2.63 -14.70
CA ILE A 99 2.42 -1.26 -14.20
C ILE A 99 3.62 -0.86 -13.31
N SER A 100 3.81 0.45 -13.19
CA SER A 100 4.90 1.04 -12.41
C SER A 100 4.39 1.86 -11.24
N LEU A 101 5.23 2.01 -10.22
CA LEU A 101 5.01 2.96 -9.14
C LEU A 101 4.85 4.38 -9.69
N GLN A 102 4.08 5.18 -8.97
CA GLN A 102 4.10 6.62 -9.14
C GLN A 102 5.48 7.17 -8.76
N LYS A 103 5.92 8.22 -9.45
CA LYS A 103 7.27 8.81 -9.25
C LYS A 103 7.42 9.56 -7.93
N GLN A 104 6.32 10.09 -7.40
CA GLN A 104 6.30 10.86 -6.16
C GLN A 104 6.50 9.94 -4.94
N HIS A 105 7.16 10.44 -3.90
CA HIS A 105 7.27 9.71 -2.64
C HIS A 105 5.90 9.64 -1.95
N GLY A 106 5.56 8.48 -1.39
CA GLY A 106 4.24 8.23 -0.83
C GLY A 106 3.83 9.19 0.28
N VAL A 107 4.77 9.58 1.16
CA VAL A 107 4.52 10.55 2.23
C VAL A 107 4.14 11.92 1.67
N ASP A 108 4.89 12.43 0.67
CA ASP A 108 4.61 13.73 0.06
C ASP A 108 3.24 13.71 -0.62
N TRP A 109 2.92 12.62 -1.32
CA TRP A 109 1.61 12.44 -1.94
C TRP A 109 0.48 12.39 -0.90
N THR A 110 0.67 11.70 0.23
CA THR A 110 -0.31 11.66 1.32
C THR A 110 -0.56 13.05 1.89
N ILE A 111 0.49 13.83 2.18
CA ILE A 111 0.37 15.20 2.68
C ILE A 111 -0.42 16.07 1.68
N GLU A 112 0.00 16.07 0.41
CA GLU A 112 -0.66 16.86 -0.64
C GLU A 112 -2.13 16.46 -0.83
N THR A 113 -2.42 15.17 -0.80
CA THR A 113 -3.79 14.65 -0.94
C THR A 113 -4.68 15.08 0.22
N LEU A 114 -4.17 15.04 1.45
CA LEU A 114 -4.94 15.45 2.63
C LEU A 114 -5.13 16.97 2.69
N LEU A 115 -4.10 17.76 2.36
CA LEU A 115 -4.21 19.23 2.32
C LEU A 115 -5.19 19.73 1.27
N ALA A 116 -5.38 18.97 0.18
CA ALA A 116 -6.34 19.29 -0.87
C ALA A 116 -7.76 18.76 -0.60
N ALA A 117 -7.93 17.90 0.41
CA ALA A 117 -9.21 17.30 0.76
C ALA A 117 -10.01 18.17 1.74
N GLU A 118 -11.31 17.92 1.83
CA GLU A 118 -12.14 18.51 2.89
C GLU A 118 -11.78 17.89 4.25
N ASP A 119 -11.88 18.68 5.33
CA ASP A 119 -11.62 18.21 6.68
C ASP A 119 -12.44 16.96 7.01
N ASN A 120 -11.81 15.96 7.62
CA ASN A 120 -12.43 14.68 8.02
C ASN A 120 -13.03 13.86 6.87
N SER A 121 -12.63 14.10 5.61
CA SER A 121 -13.19 13.40 4.44
C SER A 121 -12.40 12.19 3.96
N VAL A 122 -11.17 11.99 4.45
CA VAL A 122 -10.27 10.89 4.04
C VAL A 122 -9.82 10.08 5.26
N THR A 123 -9.94 8.76 5.17
CA THR A 123 -9.44 7.82 6.18
C THR A 123 -8.13 7.18 5.73
N ILE A 124 -7.11 7.17 6.59
CA ILE A 124 -5.86 6.42 6.34
C ILE A 124 -5.97 5.07 7.04
N CYS A 125 -6.05 4.00 6.25
CA CYS A 125 -6.04 2.62 6.73
C CYS A 125 -4.59 2.16 6.92
N CYS A 126 -4.11 2.21 8.16
CA CYS A 126 -2.74 1.84 8.51
C CYS A 126 -2.65 0.34 8.81
N LEU A 127 -2.11 -0.43 7.86
CA LEU A 127 -1.98 -1.89 7.95
C LEU A 127 -0.56 -2.34 8.31
N ALA A 128 0.39 -1.41 8.35
CA ALA A 128 1.83 -1.66 8.39
C ALA A 128 2.54 -0.82 9.47
N PRO A 129 3.88 -0.90 9.61
CA PRO A 129 4.62 0.01 10.46
C PRO A 129 4.32 1.48 10.12
N LEU A 130 3.93 2.27 11.13
CA LEU A 130 3.47 3.65 11.02
C LEU A 130 4.53 4.69 10.57
N THR A 131 5.61 4.26 9.92
CA THR A 131 6.73 5.11 9.53
C THR A 131 6.30 6.20 8.57
N ASN A 132 5.48 5.87 7.56
CA ASN A 132 4.97 6.85 6.60
C ASN A 132 4.07 7.87 7.29
N VAL A 133 3.13 7.40 8.11
CA VAL A 133 2.19 8.25 8.85
C VAL A 133 2.91 9.17 9.84
N ALA A 134 3.99 8.69 10.47
CA ALA A 134 4.79 9.51 11.39
C ALA A 134 5.67 10.55 10.66
N MET A 135 5.97 10.35 9.38
CA MET A 135 6.72 11.29 8.54
C MET A 135 5.83 12.35 7.90
N ALA A 136 4.54 12.04 7.70
CA ALA A 136 3.53 12.94 7.15
C ALA A 136 3.11 14.02 8.16
#